data_AF-A0A4U7FBV9-F1
#
_entry.id   AF-A0A4U7FBV9-F1
#
_cell.length_a   1.000
_cell.length_b   1.000
_cell.length_c   1.000
_cell.angle_alpha   90.00
_cell.angle_beta   90.00
_cell.angle_gamma   90.00
#
_symmetry.space_group_name_H-M   'P 1'
#
loop_
_entity.id
_entity.type
_entity.pdbx_description
1 polymer ?
#
loop_
_entity_poly.entity_id
_entity_poly.type
_entity_poly.pdbx_seq_one_letter_code
_entity_poly.pdbx_strand_id
1 'polypeptide(L)'
;MSEETIHESKGSRSRQALATYFRRIARALGRGEPVPVDDAGTVTVDPAAESEVEVELDREDGTVHFEVEVEFDEEEGAVDVDAAASKAEFELYADNAGQWRWRLVHDNGNIIADGGEGYSDKRDARSGIESVQRNAPGAHVVDESRDEEPPEEGGSSATFELFRDKADEHRWRLRHENGNVIADGGQGYASKQKAKQGLNSVKSNAPGAPVEELDGDGPAEDDEE
;
A
#
# COMPACT_ATOMS: atom_id res chain seq x y z
N MET A 1 8.04 -22.30 -29.74
CA MET A 1 7.87 -20.95 -29.17
C MET A 1 8.97 -20.80 -28.15
N SER A 2 9.76 -19.72 -28.19
CA SER A 2 10.74 -19.42 -27.15
C SER A 2 10.00 -18.92 -25.92
N GLU A 3 10.31 -19.46 -24.75
CA GLU A 3 9.84 -18.90 -23.47
C GLU A 3 10.39 -17.46 -23.33
N GLU A 4 9.50 -16.50 -23.09
CA GLU A 4 9.83 -15.11 -22.80
C GLU A 4 9.27 -14.75 -21.43
N THR A 5 10.14 -14.37 -20.50
CA THR A 5 9.74 -13.92 -19.16
C THR A 5 9.37 -12.43 -19.21
N ILE A 6 8.09 -12.11 -19.04
CA ILE A 6 7.58 -10.72 -19.03
C ILE A 6 7.91 -10.02 -17.72
N HIS A 7 7.74 -10.71 -16.58
CA HIS A 7 7.99 -10.16 -15.25
C HIS A 7 8.48 -11.27 -14.30
N GLU A 8 9.47 -10.97 -13.46
CA GLU A 8 9.94 -11.84 -12.39
C GLU A 8 10.08 -11.02 -11.10
N SER A 9 9.49 -11.51 -10.00
CA SER A 9 9.76 -10.99 -8.67
C SER A 9 10.02 -12.14 -7.69
N LYS A 10 11.03 -11.99 -6.84
CA LYS A 10 11.41 -12.99 -5.84
C LYS A 10 11.64 -12.32 -4.49
N GLY A 11 11.00 -12.85 -3.45
CA GLY A 11 11.12 -12.30 -2.11
C GLY A 11 10.54 -13.23 -1.05
N SER A 12 11.00 -13.03 0.20
CA SER A 12 10.40 -13.69 1.35
C SER A 12 9.19 -12.88 1.83
N ARG A 13 8.07 -13.57 2.06
CA ARG A 13 6.84 -12.97 2.60
C ARG A 13 6.42 -13.72 3.86
N SER A 14 5.93 -13.01 4.86
CA SER A 14 5.26 -13.64 6.00
C SER A 14 3.93 -14.28 5.53
N ARG A 15 3.40 -15.23 6.30
CA ARG A 15 2.07 -15.82 6.03
C ARG A 15 0.97 -14.76 5.92
N GLN A 16 1.04 -13.73 6.75
CA GLN A 16 0.11 -12.59 6.76
C GLN A 16 0.24 -11.73 5.49
N ALA A 17 1.47 -11.46 5.04
CA ALA A 17 1.72 -10.74 3.79
C ALA A 17 1.21 -11.54 2.58
N LEU A 18 1.48 -12.84 2.51
CA LEU A 18 0.94 -13.74 1.48
C LEU A 18 -0.59 -13.72 1.47
N ALA A 19 -1.23 -13.84 2.63
CA ALA A 19 -2.69 -13.81 2.72
C ALA A 19 -3.26 -12.46 2.26
N THR A 20 -2.56 -11.35 2.51
CA THR A 20 -2.96 -10.02 2.04
C THR A 20 -2.87 -9.93 0.52
N TYR A 21 -1.77 -10.42 -0.05
CA TYR A 21 -1.56 -10.48 -1.49
C TYR A 21 -2.62 -11.34 -2.19
N PHE A 22 -2.87 -12.57 -1.72
CA PHE A 22 -3.91 -13.44 -2.30
C PHE A 22 -5.32 -12.86 -2.17
N ARG A 23 -5.64 -12.13 -1.09
CA ARG A 23 -6.92 -11.42 -0.99
C ARG A 23 -7.05 -10.29 -2.02
N ARG A 24 -5.94 -9.67 -2.44
CA ARG A 24 -5.94 -8.65 -3.50
C ARG A 24 -6.25 -9.32 -4.84
N ILE A 25 -5.56 -10.41 -5.16
CA ILE A 25 -5.80 -11.22 -6.37
C ILE A 25 -7.26 -11.70 -6.42
N ALA A 26 -7.76 -12.34 -5.36
CA ALA A 26 -9.12 -12.86 -5.32
C ALA A 26 -10.20 -11.77 -5.50
N ARG A 27 -9.95 -10.54 -5.01
CA ARG A 27 -10.87 -9.42 -5.20
C ARG A 27 -10.85 -8.89 -6.63
N ALA A 28 -9.67 -8.80 -7.25
CA ALA A 28 -9.52 -8.36 -8.63
C ALA A 28 -10.25 -9.33 -9.58
N LEU A 29 -9.95 -10.63 -9.46
CA LEU A 29 -10.64 -11.70 -10.19
C LEU A 29 -12.16 -11.66 -9.98
N GLY A 30 -12.62 -11.55 -8.73
CA GLY A 30 -14.05 -11.52 -8.42
C GLY A 30 -14.80 -10.29 -8.95
N ARG A 31 -14.08 -9.24 -9.37
CA ARG A 31 -14.64 -8.00 -9.95
C ARG A 31 -14.41 -7.89 -11.45
N GLY A 32 -13.63 -8.77 -12.06
CA GLY A 32 -13.13 -8.59 -13.43
C GLY A 32 -12.24 -7.35 -13.54
N GLU A 33 -11.44 -7.08 -12.51
CA GLU A 33 -10.42 -6.03 -12.53
C GLU A 33 -9.05 -6.69 -12.80
N PRO A 34 -8.10 -6.00 -13.47
CA PRO A 34 -6.76 -6.51 -13.67
C PRO A 34 -6.10 -6.95 -12.35
N VAL A 35 -5.53 -8.15 -12.36
CA VAL A 35 -4.86 -8.80 -11.24
C VAL A 35 -3.42 -8.31 -11.15
N PRO A 36 -2.99 -7.73 -10.02
CA PRO A 36 -1.59 -7.34 -9.84
C PRO A 36 -0.72 -8.58 -9.68
N VAL A 37 0.40 -8.63 -10.41
CA VAL A 37 1.40 -9.72 -10.32
C VAL A 37 2.59 -9.37 -9.43
N ASP A 38 2.67 -8.11 -9.01
CA ASP A 38 3.65 -7.61 -8.03
C ASP A 38 2.96 -6.85 -6.88
N ASP A 39 3.70 -6.59 -5.79
CA ASP A 39 3.16 -5.94 -4.60
C ASP A 39 2.76 -4.48 -4.85
N ALA A 40 3.45 -3.76 -5.74
CA ALA A 40 3.11 -2.40 -6.15
C ALA A 40 1.89 -2.37 -7.08
N GLY A 41 1.64 -3.45 -7.83
CA GLY A 41 0.66 -3.50 -8.90
C GLY A 41 1.09 -2.70 -10.13
N THR A 42 2.40 -2.56 -10.34
CA THR A 42 2.96 -1.93 -11.54
C THR A 42 2.85 -2.81 -12.77
N VAL A 43 2.70 -4.11 -12.56
CA VAL A 43 2.40 -5.09 -13.58
C VAL A 43 1.06 -5.75 -13.23
N THR A 44 0.16 -5.80 -14.19
CA THR A 44 -1.16 -6.41 -14.03
C THR A 44 -1.48 -7.34 -15.19
N VAL A 45 -2.28 -8.36 -14.89
CA VAL A 45 -2.81 -9.30 -15.86
C VAL A 45 -4.33 -9.34 -15.75
N ASP A 46 -5.02 -9.22 -16.87
CA ASP A 46 -6.46 -9.41 -16.98
C ASP A 46 -6.70 -10.74 -17.67
N PRO A 47 -6.83 -11.85 -16.92
CA PRO A 47 -7.03 -13.17 -17.52
C PRO A 47 -8.41 -13.27 -18.17
N ALA A 48 -8.54 -14.16 -19.16
CA ALA A 48 -9.82 -14.44 -19.79
C ALA A 48 -10.88 -14.90 -18.78
N ALA A 49 -12.16 -14.64 -19.08
CA ALA A 49 -13.28 -14.96 -18.17
C ALA A 49 -13.34 -16.45 -17.77
N GLU A 50 -12.83 -17.32 -18.64
CA GLU A 50 -12.58 -18.74 -18.39
C GLU A 50 -11.10 -18.99 -18.69
N SER A 51 -10.32 -19.39 -17.69
CA SER A 51 -8.88 -19.67 -17.81
C SER A 51 -8.58 -21.08 -17.30
N GLU A 52 -7.56 -21.73 -17.84
CA GLU A 52 -7.08 -23.01 -17.33
C GLU A 52 -6.20 -22.74 -16.10
N VAL A 53 -6.33 -23.58 -15.07
CA VAL A 53 -5.58 -23.43 -13.82
C VAL A 53 -4.92 -24.75 -13.49
N GLU A 54 -3.59 -24.73 -13.42
CA GLU A 54 -2.77 -25.82 -12.94
C GLU A 54 -2.28 -25.53 -11.52
N VAL A 55 -2.26 -26.56 -10.67
CA VAL A 55 -1.84 -26.43 -9.28
C VAL A 55 -0.86 -27.56 -8.98
N GLU A 56 0.40 -27.20 -8.79
CA GLU A 56 1.49 -28.13 -8.53
C GLU A 56 1.98 -28.03 -7.07
N LEU A 57 2.42 -29.17 -6.52
CA LEU A 57 2.98 -29.25 -5.17
C LEU A 57 4.15 -30.24 -5.15
N ASP A 58 5.36 -29.70 -5.18
CA ASP A 58 6.58 -30.47 -5.28
C ASP A 58 7.45 -30.38 -4.03
N ARG A 59 8.34 -31.37 -3.89
CA ARG A 59 9.35 -31.39 -2.84
C ARG A 59 10.72 -31.65 -3.43
N GLU A 60 11.61 -30.69 -3.29
CA GLU A 60 13.01 -30.77 -3.73
C GLU A 60 13.93 -30.32 -2.59
N ASP A 61 14.96 -31.10 -2.28
CA ASP A 61 15.98 -30.78 -1.26
C ASP A 61 15.43 -30.32 0.12
N GLY A 62 14.28 -30.88 0.52
CA GLY A 62 13.62 -30.53 1.78
C GLY A 62 12.80 -29.24 1.75
N THR A 63 12.74 -28.57 0.60
CA THR A 63 11.88 -27.43 0.31
C THR A 63 10.58 -27.92 -0.33
N VAL A 64 9.45 -27.28 0.00
CA VAL A 64 8.16 -27.53 -0.65
C VAL A 64 7.86 -26.35 -1.57
N HIS A 65 7.57 -26.65 -2.82
CA HIS A 65 7.19 -25.71 -3.86
C HIS A 65 5.70 -25.86 -4.07
N PHE A 66 4.94 -24.77 -3.93
CA PHE A 66 3.52 -24.73 -4.21
C PHE A 66 3.32 -23.68 -5.30
N GLU A 67 2.87 -24.13 -6.46
CA GLU A 67 2.69 -23.30 -7.65
C GLU A 67 1.21 -23.31 -8.04
N VAL A 68 0.73 -22.13 -8.43
CA VAL A 68 -0.60 -21.93 -8.98
C VAL A 68 -0.38 -21.20 -10.29
N GLU A 69 -0.55 -21.91 -11.38
CA GLU A 69 -0.40 -21.39 -12.73
C GLU A 69 -1.78 -21.15 -13.32
N VAL A 70 -1.94 -20.01 -13.98
CA VAL A 70 -3.17 -19.65 -14.68
C VAL A 70 -2.79 -19.38 -16.13
N GLU A 71 -3.26 -20.25 -17.02
CA GLU A 71 -3.01 -20.17 -18.46
C GLU A 71 -4.24 -19.56 -19.15
N PHE A 72 -3.98 -18.58 -20.02
CA PHE A 72 -4.98 -17.93 -20.84
C PHE A 72 -4.37 -17.48 -22.16
N ASP A 73 -5.20 -17.35 -23.19
CA ASP A 73 -4.77 -16.86 -24.50
C ASP A 73 -4.47 -15.35 -24.42
N GLU A 74 -3.33 -14.92 -24.96
CA GLU A 74 -2.92 -13.50 -24.95
C GLU A 74 -3.87 -12.61 -25.76
N GLU A 75 -4.60 -13.16 -26.74
CA GLU A 75 -5.64 -12.42 -27.48
C GLU A 75 -6.93 -12.23 -26.65
N GLU A 76 -7.19 -13.11 -25.68
CA GLU A 76 -8.39 -13.08 -24.83
C GLU A 76 -8.14 -12.42 -23.45
N GLY A 77 -6.88 -12.36 -23.03
CA GLY A 77 -6.43 -11.63 -21.85
C GLY A 77 -5.66 -10.35 -22.19
N ALA A 78 -5.19 -9.65 -21.17
CA ALA A 78 -4.31 -8.51 -21.34
C ALA A 78 -3.20 -8.52 -20.29
N VAL A 79 -1.99 -8.11 -20.70
CA VAL A 79 -0.86 -7.87 -19.80
C VAL A 79 -0.50 -6.39 -19.91
N ASP A 80 -0.48 -5.69 -18.78
CA ASP A 80 0.00 -4.31 -18.69
C ASP A 80 1.24 -4.29 -17.80
N VAL A 81 2.39 -3.98 -18.40
CA VAL A 81 3.70 -3.91 -17.72
C VAL A 81 4.01 -2.52 -17.15
N ASP A 82 3.17 -1.53 -17.44
CA ASP A 82 3.30 -0.14 -16.99
C ASP A 82 2.01 0.33 -16.29
N ALA A 83 1.34 -0.60 -15.60
CA ALA A 83 0.06 -0.34 -14.94
C ALA A 83 0.23 0.70 -13.82
N ALA A 84 -0.51 1.81 -13.92
CA ALA A 84 -0.62 2.78 -12.85
C ALA A 84 -1.68 2.32 -11.82
N ALA A 85 -1.36 1.32 -11.01
CA ALA A 85 -2.28 0.85 -9.95
C ALA A 85 -2.57 1.93 -8.90
N SER A 86 -1.62 2.83 -8.66
CA SER A 86 -1.81 3.97 -7.78
C SER A 86 -2.23 5.21 -8.57
N LYS A 87 -3.26 5.88 -8.06
CA LYS A 87 -3.64 7.25 -8.45
C LYS A 87 -3.08 8.29 -7.48
N ALA A 88 -2.07 7.93 -6.70
CA ALA A 88 -1.44 8.81 -5.74
C ALA A 88 0.08 8.66 -5.76
N GLU A 89 0.76 9.70 -5.27
CA GLU A 89 2.20 9.80 -5.16
C GLU A 89 2.60 10.24 -3.75
N PHE A 90 3.66 9.64 -3.22
CA PHE A 90 4.29 10.12 -2.00
C PHE A 90 5.21 11.28 -2.33
N GLU A 91 4.91 12.45 -1.78
CA GLU A 91 5.79 13.61 -1.83
C GLU A 91 6.62 13.65 -0.54
N LEU A 92 7.93 13.50 -0.65
CA LEU A 92 8.91 13.56 0.44
C LEU A 92 9.63 14.91 0.41
N TYR A 93 9.54 15.69 1.49
CA TYR A 93 10.04 17.06 1.53
C TYR A 93 10.59 17.44 2.91
N ALA A 94 11.46 18.45 2.96
CA ALA A 94 11.87 19.09 4.21
C ALA A 94 10.93 20.26 4.54
N ASP A 95 10.52 20.38 5.80
CA ASP A 95 9.74 21.53 6.27
C ASP A 95 10.64 22.73 6.62
N ASN A 96 10.01 23.85 6.98
CA ASN A 96 10.72 25.07 7.39
C ASN A 96 11.56 24.91 8.68
N ALA A 97 11.34 23.84 9.45
CA ALA A 97 12.10 23.50 10.64
C ALA A 97 13.24 22.50 10.35
N GLY A 98 13.48 22.16 9.08
CA GLY A 98 14.48 21.19 8.66
C GLY A 98 14.10 19.73 8.95
N GLN A 99 12.84 19.47 9.31
CA GLN A 99 12.33 18.13 9.53
C GLN A 99 11.81 17.54 8.22
N TRP A 100 12.16 16.30 7.95
CA TRP A 100 11.63 15.54 6.82
C TRP A 100 10.19 15.14 7.09
N ARG A 101 9.33 15.33 6.10
CA ARG A 101 7.93 14.92 6.11
C ARG A 101 7.58 14.28 4.78
N TRP A 102 6.54 13.47 4.81
CA TRP A 102 5.94 12.97 3.59
C TRP A 102 4.43 13.13 3.64
N ARG A 103 3.82 13.24 2.45
CA ARG A 103 2.38 13.20 2.26
C ARG A 103 2.05 12.34 1.04
N LEU A 104 0.95 11.62 1.10
CA LEU A 104 0.41 10.85 -0.03
C LEU A 104 -0.67 11.70 -0.70
N VAL A 105 -0.40 12.12 -1.93
CA VAL A 105 -1.25 13.04 -2.70
C VAL A 105 -1.92 12.28 -3.82
N HIS A 106 -3.26 12.30 -3.87
CA HIS A 106 -4.02 11.72 -4.97
C HIS A 106 -3.93 12.63 -6.21
N ASP A 107 -4.11 12.07 -7.41
CA ASP A 107 -4.07 12.76 -8.71
C ASP A 107 -5.01 13.97 -8.83
N ASN A 108 -6.01 14.05 -7.93
CA ASN A 108 -6.98 15.12 -7.85
C ASN A 108 -6.53 16.26 -6.91
N GLY A 109 -5.29 16.18 -6.41
CA GLY A 109 -4.65 17.14 -5.51
C GLY A 109 -4.98 16.96 -4.03
N ASN A 110 -5.82 16.00 -3.65
CA ASN A 110 -6.14 15.78 -2.24
C ASN A 110 -5.03 14.99 -1.53
N ILE A 111 -4.57 15.50 -0.39
CA ILE A 111 -3.75 14.73 0.54
C ILE A 111 -4.65 13.68 1.18
N ILE A 112 -4.33 12.40 0.96
CA ILE A 112 -5.09 11.27 1.51
C ILE A 112 -4.42 10.64 2.71
N ALA A 113 -3.11 10.87 2.92
CA ALA A 113 -2.40 10.50 4.14
C ALA A 113 -1.16 11.37 4.34
N ASP A 114 -0.67 11.47 5.56
CA ASP A 114 0.67 11.99 5.87
C ASP A 114 1.27 11.29 7.10
N GLY A 115 2.54 11.55 7.36
CA GLY A 115 3.30 10.90 8.44
C GLY A 115 2.95 11.40 9.86
N GLY A 116 2.16 12.46 10.01
CA GLY A 116 1.75 13.05 11.29
C GLY A 116 2.87 13.79 12.05
N GLU A 117 4.11 13.30 11.98
CA GLU A 117 5.28 13.85 12.66
C GLU A 117 6.42 14.14 11.68
N GLY A 118 7.31 15.06 12.07
CA GLY A 118 8.54 15.34 11.33
C GLY A 118 9.69 14.43 11.75
N TYR A 119 10.39 13.86 10.78
CA TYR A 119 11.57 13.03 10.97
C TYR A 119 12.84 13.90 10.97
N SER A 120 13.85 13.55 11.78
CA SER A 120 15.15 14.22 11.72
C SER A 120 15.92 13.89 10.44
N ASP A 121 15.65 12.72 9.86
CA ASP A 121 16.43 12.17 8.76
C ASP A 121 15.54 11.72 7.61
N LYS A 122 15.98 12.03 6.38
CA LYS A 122 15.31 11.63 5.13
C LYS A 122 15.11 10.13 5.03
N ARG A 123 16.10 9.36 5.49
CA ARG A 123 16.06 7.89 5.49
C ARG A 123 14.92 7.37 6.36
N ASP A 124 14.69 7.98 7.52
CA ASP A 124 13.62 7.58 8.43
C ASP A 124 12.24 7.91 7.86
N ALA A 125 12.11 9.06 7.19
CA ALA A 125 10.89 9.41 6.46
C ALA A 125 10.59 8.41 5.32
N ARG A 126 11.61 7.99 4.55
CA ARG A 126 11.48 6.94 3.53
C ARG A 126 11.08 5.59 4.16
N SER A 127 11.67 5.19 5.27
CA SER A 127 11.25 3.98 6.00
C SER A 127 9.81 4.09 6.53
N GLY A 128 9.35 5.29 6.87
CA GLY A 128 7.95 5.58 7.16
C GLY A 128 7.05 5.26 5.97
N ILE A 129 7.39 5.77 4.78
CA ILE A 129 6.67 5.47 3.53
C ILE A 129 6.61 3.96 3.25
N GLU A 130 7.75 3.27 3.28
CA GLU A 130 7.83 1.81 3.06
C GLU A 130 6.96 1.03 4.05
N SER A 131 6.89 1.48 5.30
CA SER A 131 6.02 0.90 6.31
C SER A 131 4.54 1.04 5.95
N VAL A 132 4.13 2.20 5.42
CA VAL A 132 2.76 2.43 4.96
C VAL A 132 2.45 1.57 3.74
N GLN A 133 3.32 1.54 2.73
CA GLN A 133 3.17 0.73 1.52
C GLN A 133 2.95 -0.75 1.85
N ARG A 134 3.74 -1.28 2.79
CA ARG A 134 3.66 -2.68 3.22
C ARG A 134 2.42 -2.99 4.06
N ASN A 135 2.05 -2.10 4.97
CA ASN A 135 1.03 -2.43 5.98
C ASN A 135 -0.38 -1.98 5.61
N ALA A 136 -0.56 -0.83 4.96
CA ALA A 136 -1.89 -0.29 4.66
C ALA A 136 -2.84 -1.30 3.95
N PRO A 137 -2.42 -2.06 2.92
CA PRO A 137 -3.34 -2.94 2.17
C PRO A 137 -3.98 -4.04 3.01
N GLY A 138 -3.21 -4.55 3.97
CA GLY A 138 -3.63 -5.63 4.86
C GLY A 138 -4.19 -5.14 6.18
N ALA A 139 -4.05 -3.86 6.53
CA ALA A 139 -4.42 -3.37 7.86
C ALA A 139 -5.91 -3.52 8.15
N HIS A 140 -6.24 -4.00 9.35
CA HIS A 140 -7.62 -4.04 9.83
C HIS A 140 -8.15 -2.63 10.07
N VAL A 141 -9.46 -2.47 10.18
CA VAL A 141 -10.10 -1.19 10.54
C VAL A 141 -10.87 -1.38 11.83
N VAL A 142 -10.46 -0.66 12.86
CA VAL A 142 -11.08 -0.65 14.18
C VAL A 142 -11.77 0.68 14.40
N ASP A 143 -13.02 0.68 14.85
CA ASP A 143 -13.74 1.89 15.29
C ASP A 143 -13.63 2.00 16.81
N GLU A 144 -12.83 2.95 17.30
CA GLU A 144 -12.58 3.13 18.74
C GLU A 144 -13.86 3.42 19.54
N SER A 145 -14.91 3.92 18.88
CA SER A 145 -16.19 4.17 19.57
C SER A 145 -17.05 2.91 19.76
N ARG A 146 -16.58 1.75 19.28
CA ARG A 146 -17.29 0.47 19.36
C ARG A 146 -16.63 -0.54 20.30
N ASP A 147 -15.58 -0.15 21.02
CA ASP A 147 -14.75 -1.05 21.85
C ASP A 147 -14.38 -2.34 21.08
N GLU A 148 -14.01 -2.17 19.80
CA GLU A 148 -13.70 -3.26 18.88
C GLU A 148 -12.19 -3.52 18.92
N GLU A 149 -11.78 -4.77 19.14
CA GLU A 149 -10.38 -5.17 19.02
C GLU A 149 -10.10 -5.67 17.60
N PRO A 150 -8.89 -5.42 17.05
CA PRO A 150 -8.53 -5.99 15.77
C PRO A 150 -8.53 -7.52 15.88
N PRO A 151 -8.93 -8.25 14.82
CA PRO A 151 -8.82 -9.70 14.80
C PRO A 151 -7.40 -10.16 15.16
N GLU A 152 -7.29 -11.18 16.02
CA GLU A 152 -5.99 -11.76 16.42
C GLU A 152 -5.23 -12.37 15.22
N GLU A 153 -5.95 -12.74 14.16
CA GLU A 153 -5.39 -13.38 12.98
C GLU A 153 -5.78 -12.66 11.66
N GLY A 154 -4.88 -12.73 10.69
CA GLY A 154 -5.04 -12.10 9.39
C GLY A 154 -4.65 -10.61 9.37
N GLY A 155 -4.58 -10.03 8.17
CA GLY A 155 -4.19 -8.64 7.98
C GLY A 155 -2.67 -8.40 7.93
N SER A 156 -2.25 -7.17 8.23
CA SER A 156 -0.84 -6.73 8.32
C SER A 156 -0.41 -6.49 9.78
N SER A 157 0.85 -6.09 10.00
CA SER A 157 1.35 -5.64 11.32
C SER A 157 0.84 -4.25 11.74
N ALA A 158 -0.16 -3.67 11.04
CA ALA A 158 -0.78 -2.41 11.41
C ALA A 158 -2.31 -2.46 11.37
N THR A 159 -2.91 -1.51 12.08
CA THR A 159 -4.36 -1.33 12.20
C THR A 159 -4.74 0.12 11.95
N PHE A 160 -5.74 0.35 11.10
CA PHE A 160 -6.42 1.63 11.00
C PHE A 160 -7.35 1.81 12.19
N GLU A 161 -7.04 2.78 13.05
CA GLU A 161 -7.86 3.19 14.18
C GLU A 161 -8.71 4.39 13.75
N LEU A 162 -10.03 4.21 13.68
CA LEU A 162 -11.01 5.26 13.41
C LEU A 162 -11.50 5.83 14.74
N PHE A 163 -11.31 7.13 14.94
CA PHE A 163 -11.62 7.81 16.20
C PHE A 163 -12.28 9.17 15.97
N ARG A 164 -12.72 9.80 17.06
CA ARG A 164 -13.24 11.18 17.06
C ARG A 164 -12.31 12.05 17.87
N ASP A 165 -11.90 13.19 17.33
CA ASP A 165 -11.01 14.11 18.02
C ASP A 165 -11.78 15.06 18.97
N LYS A 166 -11.03 15.97 19.61
CA LYS A 166 -11.60 16.97 20.54
C LYS A 166 -12.48 18.02 19.84
N ALA A 167 -12.34 18.18 18.53
CA ALA A 167 -13.14 19.07 17.69
C ALA A 167 -14.40 18.38 17.14
N ASP A 168 -14.69 17.15 17.61
CA ASP A 168 -15.85 16.36 17.18
C ASP A 168 -15.75 15.90 15.72
N GLU A 169 -14.55 15.95 15.13
CA GLU A 169 -14.25 15.49 13.77
C GLU A 169 -13.84 14.02 13.77
N HIS A 170 -14.22 13.28 12.72
CA HIS A 170 -13.78 11.90 12.56
C HIS A 170 -12.38 11.88 11.97
N ARG A 171 -11.49 11.09 12.56
CA ARG A 171 -10.12 10.91 12.09
C ARG A 171 -9.78 9.45 12.03
N TRP A 172 -8.75 9.13 11.27
CA TRP A 172 -8.14 7.81 11.31
C TRP A 172 -6.63 7.97 11.43
N ARG A 173 -5.99 6.96 12.03
CA ARG A 173 -4.54 6.79 12.04
C ARG A 173 -4.20 5.32 11.80
N LEU A 174 -3.09 5.06 11.14
CA LEU A 174 -2.54 3.73 10.93
C LEU A 174 -1.48 3.49 12.00
N ARG A 175 -1.78 2.59 12.94
CA ARG A 175 -0.87 2.23 14.02
C ARG A 175 -0.23 0.88 13.76
N HIS A 176 1.10 0.83 13.79
CA HIS A 176 1.86 -0.41 13.76
C HIS A 176 1.79 -1.12 15.13
N GLU A 177 1.89 -2.45 15.16
CA GLU A 177 1.84 -3.28 16.38
C GLU A 177 2.90 -2.92 17.44
N ASN A 178 3.96 -2.19 17.04
CA ASN A 178 4.98 -1.67 17.94
C ASN A 178 4.54 -0.39 18.69
N GLY A 179 3.32 0.10 18.42
CA GLY A 179 2.73 1.28 19.03
C GLY A 179 2.90 2.57 18.22
N ASN A 180 3.77 2.61 17.21
CA ASN A 180 4.00 3.83 16.44
C ASN A 180 2.86 4.11 15.46
N VAL A 181 2.46 5.37 15.34
CA VAL A 181 1.60 5.83 14.24
C VAL A 181 2.50 6.00 13.02
N ILE A 182 2.18 5.29 11.94
CA ILE A 182 2.96 5.32 10.71
C ILE A 182 2.28 6.11 9.60
N ALA A 183 1.01 6.47 9.75
CA ALA A 183 0.29 7.40 8.88
C ALA A 183 -0.95 7.92 9.60
N ASP A 184 -1.42 9.11 9.24
CA ASP A 184 -2.77 9.57 9.57
C ASP A 184 -3.40 10.35 8.42
N GLY A 185 -4.68 10.67 8.55
CA GLY A 185 -5.45 11.31 7.48
C GLY A 185 -5.18 12.80 7.27
N GLY A 186 -4.36 13.45 8.11
CA GLY A 186 -4.00 14.87 8.04
C GLY A 186 -5.13 15.86 8.32
N GLN A 187 -6.37 15.39 8.27
CA GLN A 187 -7.57 16.21 8.31
C GLN A 187 -8.69 15.54 9.11
N GLY A 188 -9.58 16.39 9.64
CA GLY A 188 -10.84 15.96 10.22
C GLY A 188 -11.90 15.72 9.14
N TYR A 189 -12.62 14.61 9.25
CA TYR A 189 -13.73 14.26 8.36
C TYR A 189 -15.07 14.54 9.02
N ALA A 190 -16.01 15.08 8.24
CA ALA A 190 -17.36 15.37 8.71
C ALA A 190 -18.21 14.13 9.06
N SER A 191 -17.78 12.92 8.68
CA SER A 191 -18.48 11.68 9.04
C SER A 191 -17.53 10.47 9.08
N LYS A 192 -17.89 9.45 9.87
CA LYS A 192 -17.19 8.15 9.89
C LYS A 192 -17.06 7.53 8.51
N GLN A 193 -18.11 7.64 7.68
CA GLN A 193 -18.10 7.09 6.33
C GLN A 193 -17.04 7.77 5.47
N LYS A 194 -16.89 9.10 5.56
CA LYS A 194 -15.85 9.83 4.84
C LYS A 194 -14.45 9.47 5.32
N ALA A 195 -14.23 9.33 6.63
CA ALA A 195 -12.96 8.85 7.16
C ALA A 195 -12.63 7.43 6.67
N LYS A 196 -13.63 6.53 6.60
CA LYS A 196 -13.48 5.19 6.02
C LYS A 196 -13.17 5.22 4.52
N GLN A 197 -13.72 6.19 3.77
CA GLN A 197 -13.35 6.40 2.38
C GLN A 197 -11.89 6.85 2.26
N GLY A 198 -11.45 7.79 3.12
CA GLY A 198 -10.06 8.24 3.19
C GLY A 198 -9.08 7.10 3.42
N LEU A 199 -9.25 6.31 4.47
CA LEU A 199 -8.35 5.17 4.75
C LEU A 199 -8.40 4.10 3.65
N ASN A 200 -9.57 3.86 3.02
CA ASN A 200 -9.65 2.92 1.90
C ASN A 200 -8.89 3.43 0.67
N SER A 201 -8.87 4.76 0.45
CA SER A 201 -8.03 5.37 -0.58
C SER A 201 -6.55 5.09 -0.34
N VAL A 202 -6.10 5.14 0.92
CA VAL A 202 -4.71 4.78 1.27
C VAL A 202 -4.43 3.31 1.02
N LYS A 203 -5.34 2.39 1.40
CA LYS A 203 -5.19 0.95 1.14
C LYS A 203 -4.99 0.62 -0.33
N SER A 204 -5.71 1.34 -1.20
CA SER A 204 -5.66 1.12 -2.65
C SER A 204 -4.44 1.73 -3.30
N ASN A 205 -4.06 2.95 -2.90
CA ASN A 205 -3.04 3.71 -3.63
C ASN A 205 -1.63 3.59 -3.03
N ALA A 206 -1.48 3.42 -1.71
CA ALA A 206 -0.16 3.39 -1.10
C ALA A 206 0.82 2.36 -1.71
N PRO A 207 0.44 1.10 -1.98
CA PRO A 207 1.40 0.05 -2.36
C PRO A 207 2.23 0.35 -3.61
N GLY A 208 1.62 0.98 -4.59
CA GLY A 208 2.24 1.32 -5.88
C GLY A 208 2.45 2.81 -6.08
N ALA A 209 2.24 3.64 -5.06
CA ALA A 209 2.48 5.06 -5.17
C ALA A 209 4.00 5.31 -5.33
N PRO A 210 4.43 6.01 -6.40
CA PRO A 210 5.82 6.45 -6.53
C PRO A 210 6.18 7.40 -5.39
N VAL A 211 7.49 7.57 -5.16
CA VAL A 211 8.02 8.54 -4.19
C VAL A 211 8.74 9.64 -4.96
N GLU A 212 8.14 10.83 -5.00
CA GLU A 212 8.76 12.05 -5.50
C GLU A 212 9.46 12.78 -4.34
N GLU A 213 10.70 13.19 -4.57
CA GLU A 213 11.44 14.00 -3.62
C GLU A 213 11.34 15.46 -4.05
N LEU A 214 10.71 16.28 -3.21
CA LEU A 214 10.60 17.70 -3.46
C LEU A 214 11.81 18.39 -2.84
N ASP A 215 12.58 19.07 -3.67
CA ASP A 215 13.58 20.02 -3.21
C ASP A 215 12.84 21.13 -2.47
N GLY A 216 12.90 21.09 -1.13
CA GLY A 216 12.42 22.20 -0.32
C GLY A 216 13.22 23.45 -0.66
N ASP A 217 12.58 24.62 -0.60
CA ASP A 217 13.24 25.92 -0.50
C ASP A 217 13.97 26.00 0.86
N GLY A 218 14.96 25.11 1.06
CA GLY A 218 15.85 25.14 2.20
C GLY A 218 16.65 26.44 2.17
N PRO A 219 17.05 26.97 3.34
CA PRO A 219 17.81 28.21 3.38
C PRO A 219 19.04 28.03 2.49
N ALA A 220 19.26 29.00 1.59
CA ALA A 220 20.41 29.04 0.70
C ALA A 220 21.65 28.61 1.46
N GLU A 221 22.37 27.62 0.93
CA GLU A 221 23.69 27.28 1.44
C GLU A 221 24.52 28.57 1.35
N ASP A 222 24.82 29.17 2.51
CA ASP A 222 25.80 30.25 2.61
C ASP A 222 27.13 29.63 2.19
N ASP A 223 27.46 29.75 0.90
CA ASP A 223 28.80 29.57 0.37
C ASP A 223 29.71 30.60 1.07
N GLU A 224 30.39 30.18 2.13
CA GLU A 224 31.49 30.94 2.74
C GLU A 224 32.70 30.93 1.77
N GLU A 225 32.99 32.08 1.15
CA GLU A 225 34.25 32.39 0.44
C GLU A 225 35.46 32.52 1.40
#